data_AF-A0A4P6X2Y4-F1
#
_entry.id   AF-A0A4P6X2Y4-F1
#
_cell.length_a   1.000
_cell.length_b   1.000
_cell.length_c   1.000
_cell.angle_alpha   90.00
_cell.angle_beta   90.00
_cell.angle_gamma   90.00
#
_symmetry.space_group_name_H-M   'P 1'
#
loop_
_entity.id
_entity.type
_entity.pdbx_description
1 polymer ?
#
loop_
_entity_poly.entity_id
_entity_poly.type
_entity_poly.pdbx_seq_one_letter_code
_entity_poly.pdbx_strand_id
1 'polypeptide(L)'
;MTRTIKSLFVACAAVTALSAAAQEANEACAALLCMSSPSESSAPHECKPYVDAYFDIRVYKKGTFSTAYDPVRTAAKRYETILEQCGDARQIDRDRVHAKFGHLQYSPFVFN
;
A
#
# COMPACT_ATOMS: atom_id res chain seq x y z
N MET A 1 -55.49 31.87 -14.15
CA MET A 1 -54.66 31.42 -13.00
C MET A 1 -54.20 29.99 -13.30
N THR A 2 -53.05 29.79 -13.97
CA THR A 2 -51.73 29.42 -13.37
C THR A 2 -51.82 28.17 -12.49
N ARG A 3 -51.13 27.04 -12.73
CA ARG A 3 -49.68 26.91 -13.00
C ARG A 3 -49.31 25.49 -13.48
N THR A 4 -48.41 25.44 -14.45
CA THR A 4 -47.61 24.30 -14.90
C THR A 4 -46.67 23.83 -13.78
N ILE A 5 -46.62 22.52 -13.47
CA ILE A 5 -45.62 21.95 -12.56
C ILE A 5 -44.64 21.14 -13.41
N LYS A 6 -43.48 21.75 -13.70
CA LYS A 6 -42.33 21.07 -14.30
C LYS A 6 -41.70 20.19 -13.22
N SER A 7 -41.82 18.88 -13.39
CA SER A 7 -41.11 17.89 -12.58
C SER A 7 -39.63 17.91 -12.97
N LEU A 8 -38.79 18.56 -12.18
CA LEU A 8 -37.33 18.43 -12.27
C LEU A 8 -36.92 17.21 -11.43
N PHE A 9 -36.68 16.08 -12.08
CA PHE A 9 -35.84 15.02 -11.52
C PHE A 9 -34.38 15.42 -11.71
N VAL A 10 -33.81 16.09 -10.71
CA VAL A 10 -32.35 16.20 -10.56
C VAL A 10 -31.96 15.24 -9.44
N ALA A 11 -31.76 13.98 -9.79
CA ALA A 11 -31.23 12.98 -8.88
C ALA A 11 -29.69 13.06 -8.92
N CYS A 12 -29.11 13.41 -7.77
CA CYS A 12 -27.68 13.40 -7.48
C CYS A 12 -26.99 12.12 -7.97
N ALA A 13 -26.19 12.22 -9.01
CA ALA A 13 -25.16 11.25 -9.34
C ALA A 13 -23.79 11.83 -8.99
N ALA A 14 -23.39 11.78 -7.72
CA ALA A 14 -22.03 12.18 -7.31
C ALA A 14 -21.64 11.68 -5.90
N VAL A 15 -21.69 10.38 -5.62
CA VAL A 15 -21.01 9.83 -4.43
C VAL A 15 -20.48 8.41 -4.71
N THR A 16 -19.42 8.27 -5.50
CA THR A 16 -18.69 6.99 -5.61
C THR A 16 -17.17 7.11 -5.50
N ALA A 17 -16.61 8.32 -5.34
CA ALA A 17 -15.16 8.52 -5.36
C ALA A 17 -14.46 8.42 -3.99
N LEU A 18 -15.21 8.31 -2.87
CA LEU A 18 -14.61 8.35 -1.52
C LEU A 18 -14.13 6.97 -1.01
N SER A 19 -14.55 5.87 -1.64
CA SER A 19 -14.29 4.52 -1.13
C SER A 19 -12.91 3.96 -1.48
N ALA A 20 -12.28 4.45 -2.57
CA ALA A 20 -10.99 3.94 -3.03
C ALA A 20 -9.84 4.31 -2.08
N ALA A 21 -9.79 5.57 -1.63
CA ALA A 21 -8.75 6.05 -0.72
C ALA A 21 -8.82 5.38 0.67
N ALA A 22 -10.04 5.09 1.16
CA ALA A 22 -10.22 4.40 2.44
C ALA A 22 -9.83 2.91 2.35
N GLN A 23 -10.06 2.28 1.19
CA GLN A 23 -9.68 0.89 0.97
C GLN A 23 -8.15 0.73 0.85
N GLU A 24 -7.48 1.62 0.11
CA GLU A 24 -6.01 1.59 -0.01
C GLU A 24 -5.30 1.89 1.33
N ALA A 25 -5.83 2.82 2.13
CA ALA A 25 -5.30 3.07 3.48
C ALA A 25 -5.40 1.82 4.38
N ASN A 26 -6.47 1.04 4.24
CA ASN A 26 -6.68 -0.17 5.04
C ASN A 26 -5.73 -1.30 4.62
N GLU A 27 -5.49 -1.46 3.31
CA GLU A 27 -4.51 -2.40 2.77
C GLU A 27 -3.07 -2.04 3.16
N ALA A 28 -2.73 -0.76 3.16
CA ALA A 28 -1.45 -0.25 3.64
C ALA A 28 -1.21 -0.54 5.13
N CYS A 29 -2.24 -0.33 5.96
CA CYS A 29 -2.18 -0.67 7.39
C CYS A 29 -2.07 -2.17 7.62
N ALA A 30 -2.77 -3.00 6.83
CA ALA A 30 -2.65 -4.46 6.90
C ALA A 30 -1.23 -4.92 6.55
N ALA A 31 -0.60 -4.34 5.52
CA ALA A 31 0.79 -4.64 5.16
C ALA A 31 1.75 -4.31 6.31
N LEU A 32 1.63 -3.12 6.90
CA LEU A 32 2.42 -2.71 8.07
C LEU A 32 2.23 -3.66 9.25
N LEU A 33 0.98 -4.00 9.59
CA LEU A 33 0.68 -4.90 10.69
C LEU A 33 1.32 -6.28 10.46
N CYS A 34 1.13 -6.85 9.28
CA CYS A 34 1.68 -8.15 8.89
C CYS A 34 3.21 -8.21 8.93
N MET A 35 3.89 -7.10 8.62
CA MET A 35 5.35 -7.03 8.63
C MET A 35 5.95 -6.53 9.95
N SER A 36 5.14 -5.97 10.84
CA SER A 36 5.60 -5.42 12.13
C SER A 36 5.96 -6.48 13.17
N SER A 37 5.59 -7.75 12.92
CA SER A 37 5.82 -8.86 13.85
C SER A 37 7.30 -9.03 14.19
N PRO A 38 7.66 -9.18 15.48
CA PRO A 38 9.04 -9.33 15.91
C PRO A 38 9.65 -10.71 15.57
N SER A 39 8.85 -11.72 15.26
CA SER A 39 9.35 -13.05 14.87
C SER A 39 9.76 -13.06 13.40
N GLU A 40 11.07 -13.06 13.16
CA GLU A 40 11.79 -13.45 11.94
C GLU A 40 10.91 -13.98 10.81
N SER A 41 10.50 -13.07 9.91
CA SER A 41 9.97 -13.37 8.58
C SER A 41 8.95 -14.52 8.51
N SER A 42 8.08 -14.64 9.51
CA SER A 42 6.95 -15.58 9.50
C SER A 42 5.67 -14.79 9.72
N ALA A 43 4.67 -14.99 8.88
CA ALA A 43 3.37 -14.34 9.00
C ALA A 43 2.23 -15.34 8.73
N PRO A 44 1.04 -15.11 9.28
CA PRO A 44 -0.14 -15.88 8.92
C PRO A 44 -0.41 -15.86 7.40
N HIS A 45 -1.01 -16.93 6.86
CA HIS A 45 -1.30 -17.00 5.42
C HIS A 45 -2.15 -15.83 4.89
N GLU A 46 -3.05 -15.25 5.69
CA GLU A 46 -3.83 -14.06 5.32
C GLU A 46 -2.98 -12.81 5.08
N CYS A 47 -1.74 -12.78 5.56
CA CYS A 47 -0.81 -11.69 5.34
C CYS A 47 -0.14 -11.72 3.96
N LYS A 48 -0.20 -12.86 3.26
CA LYS A 48 0.44 -13.05 1.96
C LYS A 48 0.12 -11.97 0.93
N PRO A 49 -1.14 -11.63 0.62
CA PRO A 49 -1.43 -10.60 -0.38
C PRO A 49 -0.83 -9.23 -0.03
N TYR A 50 -0.80 -8.85 1.24
CA TYR A 50 -0.28 -7.55 1.68
C TYR A 50 1.24 -7.49 1.66
N VAL A 51 1.90 -8.59 2.06
CA VAL A 51 3.35 -8.73 1.97
C VAL A 51 3.78 -8.77 0.49
N ASP A 52 3.09 -9.53 -0.35
CA ASP A 52 3.37 -9.58 -1.79
C ASP A 52 3.23 -8.20 -2.44
N ALA A 53 2.15 -7.46 -2.14
CA ALA A 53 1.95 -6.10 -2.63
C ALA A 53 3.12 -5.16 -2.27
N TYR A 54 3.64 -5.26 -1.04
CA TYR A 54 4.83 -4.51 -0.62
C TYR A 54 6.07 -4.92 -1.42
N PHE A 55 6.30 -6.23 -1.61
CA PHE A 55 7.49 -6.75 -2.28
C PHE A 55 7.45 -6.64 -3.80
N ASP A 56 6.27 -6.52 -4.41
CA ASP A 56 6.08 -6.32 -5.85
C ASP A 56 6.58 -4.96 -6.32
N ILE A 57 6.59 -3.96 -5.44
CA ILE A 57 7.23 -2.67 -5.70
C ILE A 57 8.74 -2.90 -5.76
N ARG A 58 9.27 -2.87 -6.98
CA ARG A 58 10.70 -3.01 -7.28
C ARG A 58 11.12 -1.96 -8.32
N VAL A 59 12.11 -1.17 -7.96
CA VAL A 59 12.71 -0.19 -8.87
C VAL A 59 14.01 -0.77 -9.40
N TYR A 60 14.17 -0.69 -10.73
CA TYR A 60 15.38 -1.10 -11.42
C TYR A 60 16.03 0.11 -12.08
N LYS A 61 17.36 0.20 -11.99
CA LYS A 61 18.16 1.13 -12.77
C LYS A 61 18.51 0.51 -14.12
N LYS A 62 18.19 1.21 -15.20
CA LYS A 62 18.58 0.82 -16.55
C LYS A 62 19.95 1.41 -16.85
N GLY A 63 20.95 0.54 -17.01
CA GLY A 63 22.24 0.88 -17.58
C GLY A 63 22.26 0.64 -19.09
N THR A 64 23.35 1.04 -19.75
CA THR A 64 23.55 0.86 -21.19
C THR A 64 23.52 -0.62 -21.62
N PHE A 65 23.96 -1.53 -20.74
CA PHE A 65 24.10 -2.96 -21.06
C PHE A 65 23.48 -3.91 -20.02
N SER A 66 22.90 -3.39 -18.93
CA SER A 66 22.26 -4.21 -17.91
C SER A 66 21.18 -3.46 -17.14
N THR A 67 20.19 -4.20 -16.67
CA THR A 67 19.18 -3.71 -15.73
C THR A 67 19.53 -4.27 -14.36
N ALA A 68 19.75 -3.40 -13.38
CA ALA A 68 20.11 -3.80 -12.03
C ALA A 68 19.05 -3.33 -11.03
N TYR A 69 18.80 -4.12 -10.00
CA TYR A 69 17.91 -3.74 -8.92
C TYR A 69 18.47 -2.53 -8.16
N ASP A 70 17.60 -1.57 -7.83
CA ASP A 70 17.95 -0.37 -7.07
C ASP A 70 17.34 -0.44 -5.66
N PRO A 71 18.10 -0.88 -4.65
CA PRO A 71 17.57 -1.08 -3.30
C PRO A 71 17.14 0.23 -2.64
N VAL A 72 17.84 1.33 -2.90
CA VAL A 72 17.57 2.63 -2.27
C VAL A 72 16.27 3.21 -2.85
N ARG A 73 16.13 3.22 -4.17
CA ARG A 73 14.90 3.72 -4.81
C ARG A 73 13.70 2.81 -4.53
N THR A 74 13.91 1.51 -4.42
CA THR A 74 12.85 0.58 -4.03
C THR A 74 12.38 0.84 -2.61
N ALA A 75 13.29 0.99 -1.66
CA ALA A 75 12.94 1.28 -0.27
C ALA A 75 12.16 2.59 -0.13
N ALA A 76 12.61 3.67 -0.80
CA ALA A 76 11.91 4.94 -0.82
C ALA A 76 10.49 4.79 -1.41
N LYS A 77 10.37 4.10 -2.56
CA LYS A 77 9.07 3.93 -3.22
C LYS A 77 8.09 3.13 -2.36
N ARG A 78 8.55 2.06 -1.70
CA ARG A 78 7.76 1.27 -0.75
C ARG A 78 7.28 2.09 0.44
N TYR A 79 8.13 2.98 0.95
CA TYR A 79 7.75 3.89 2.02
C TYR A 79 6.59 4.80 1.58
N GLU A 80 6.74 5.51 0.46
CA GLU A 80 5.73 6.44 -0.07
C GLU A 80 4.39 5.77 -0.43
N THR A 81 4.45 4.56 -1.00
CA THR A 81 3.27 3.89 -1.57
C THR A 81 2.51 3.03 -0.58
N ILE A 82 3.19 2.46 0.43
CA ILE A 82 2.55 1.57 1.41
C ILE A 82 2.69 2.17 2.81
N LEU A 83 3.92 2.39 3.28
CA LEU A 83 4.10 2.70 4.70
C LEU A 83 3.56 4.08 5.08
N GLU A 84 3.62 5.07 4.19
CA GLU A 84 3.09 6.42 4.41
C GLU A 84 1.55 6.45 4.40
N GLN A 85 0.91 5.58 3.61
CA GLN A 85 -0.54 5.58 3.39
C GLN A 85 -1.34 5.10 4.60
N CYS A 86 -0.73 4.35 5.52
CA CYS A 86 -1.42 3.97 6.76
C CYS A 86 -1.40 5.12 7.77
N GLY A 87 -2.43 5.98 7.77
CA GLY A 87 -2.51 7.15 8.66
C GLY A 87 -2.40 6.83 10.15
N ASP A 88 -2.89 5.66 10.58
CA ASP A 88 -2.94 5.25 11.99
C ASP A 88 -1.64 4.62 12.50
N ALA A 89 -0.69 4.29 11.62
CA ALA A 89 0.56 3.67 12.03
C ALA A 89 1.53 4.67 12.67
N ARG A 90 2.13 4.27 13.79
CA ARG A 90 3.19 5.04 14.45
C ARG A 90 4.44 5.08 13.57
N GLN A 91 5.17 6.18 13.62
CA GLN A 91 6.41 6.36 12.86
C GLN A 91 7.43 5.23 13.13
N ILE A 92 7.56 4.79 14.39
CA ILE A 92 8.49 3.71 14.77
C ILE A 92 8.18 2.37 14.09
N ASP A 93 6.92 2.07 13.81
CA ASP A 93 6.53 0.82 13.16
C ASP A 93 6.86 0.90 11.64
N ARG A 94 6.66 2.07 11.03
CA ARG A 94 7.08 2.36 9.66
C ARG A 94 8.60 2.27 9.51
N ASP A 95 9.34 2.90 10.41
CA ASP A 95 10.80 2.89 10.41
C ASP A 95 11.35 1.47 10.57
N ARG A 96 10.74 0.66 11.45
CA ARG A 96 11.13 -0.75 11.64
C ARG A 96 10.94 -1.57 10.36
N VAL A 97 9.77 -1.49 9.74
CA VAL A 97 9.46 -2.23 8.50
C VAL A 97 10.35 -1.75 7.36
N HIS A 98 10.54 -0.43 7.23
CA HIS A 98 11.40 0.18 6.22
C HIS A 98 12.86 -0.26 6.38
N ALA A 99 13.41 -0.19 7.60
CA ALA A 99 14.78 -0.58 7.88
C ALA A 99 15.01 -2.08 7.63
N LYS A 100 14.07 -2.94 8.05
CA LYS A 100 14.21 -4.40 7.93
C LYS A 100 14.01 -4.90 6.50
N PHE A 101 13.00 -4.39 5.79
CA PHE A 101 12.53 -4.99 4.53
C PHE A 101 12.63 -4.07 3.31
N GLY A 102 12.77 -2.75 3.49
CA GLY A 102 12.67 -1.78 2.40
C GLY A 102 13.63 -2.04 1.24
N HIS A 103 14.86 -2.45 1.54
CA HIS A 103 15.91 -2.66 0.55
C HIS A 103 15.91 -4.06 -0.09
N LEU A 104 15.17 -5.02 0.46
CA LEU A 104 15.21 -6.42 0.01
C LEU A 104 14.49 -6.59 -1.33
N GLN A 105 15.13 -7.28 -2.26
CA GLN A 105 14.54 -7.53 -3.59
C GLN A 105 13.36 -8.51 -3.53
N TYR A 106 13.41 -9.48 -2.61
CA TYR A 106 12.41 -10.53 -2.47
C TYR A 106 11.95 -10.64 -1.02
N SER A 107 10.70 -11.10 -0.85
CA SER A 107 10.12 -11.32 0.47
C SER A 107 10.88 -12.44 1.20
N PRO A 108 11.32 -12.21 2.45
CA PRO A 108 11.85 -13.28 3.28
C PRO A 108 10.74 -14.07 4.00
N PHE A 109 9.47 -13.68 3.84
CA PHE A 109 8.37 -14.23 4.63
C PHE A 109 8.04 -15.67 4.25
N VAL A 110 7.89 -16.50 5.27
CA VAL A 110 7.22 -17.80 5.22
C VAL A 110 5.81 -17.64 5.75
N PHE A 111 4.83 -18.16 5.01
CA PHE A 111 3.41 -18.05 5.36
C PHE A 111 2.93 -19.36 5.96
N ASN A 112 2.42 -19.29 7.19
CA ASN A 112 1.98 -20.43 7.98
C ASN A 112 0.49 -20.34 8.33
#